data_AF-A0A1A9T584-F1
#
_entry.id   AF-A0A1A9T584-F1
#
_cell.length_a   1.000
_cell.length_b   1.000
_cell.length_c   1.000
_cell.angle_alpha   90.00
_cell.angle_beta   90.00
_cell.angle_gamma   90.00
#
_symmetry.space_group_name_H-M   'P 1'
#
loop_
_entity.id
_entity.type
_entity.pdbx_description
1 polymer ?
#
loop_
_entity_poly.entity_id
_entity_poly.type
_entity_poly.pdbx_seq_one_letter_code
_entity_poly.pdbx_strand_id
1 'polypeptide(L)'
;MSQITTQDQSFRLVLHETLLDGLERTGHEVEYQCRSGYCGMCRVKLLHGDVRYLEPPLAFVAYDEVLPCCCVPIADITVDCRLLAKFKASQRSQDMFAPQGLLFSDDELMPKSQQKTGIKKRSRSVRRKGDKSRNLELF
;
A
#
# COMPACT_ATOMS: atom_id res chain seq x y z
N MET A 1 6.44 -11.14 -25.55
CA MET A 1 6.33 -10.85 -24.11
C MET A 1 6.57 -9.36 -23.96
N SER A 2 5.62 -8.63 -23.41
CA SER A 2 5.68 -7.17 -23.29
C SER A 2 6.30 -6.77 -21.94
N GLN A 3 7.07 -5.68 -21.92
CA GLN A 3 7.66 -5.10 -20.71
C GLN A 3 6.76 -3.98 -20.17
N ILE A 4 6.51 -4.02 -18.87
CA ILE A 4 5.68 -3.06 -18.15
C ILE A 4 6.59 -2.28 -17.23
N THR A 5 6.55 -0.96 -17.37
CA THR A 5 7.30 -0.04 -16.52
C THR A 5 6.31 0.72 -15.65
N THR A 6 6.52 0.68 -14.33
CA THR A 6 5.74 1.45 -13.36
C THR A 6 6.61 2.53 -12.73
N GLN A 7 6.08 3.29 -11.77
CA GLN A 7 6.86 4.30 -11.05
C GLN A 7 7.98 3.70 -10.19
N ASP A 8 7.79 2.48 -9.69
CA ASP A 8 8.71 1.85 -8.74
C ASP A 8 9.55 0.73 -9.37
N GLN A 9 9.04 0.00 -10.37
CA GLN A 9 9.74 -1.15 -10.94
C GLN A 9 9.35 -1.45 -12.41
N SER A 10 10.22 -2.14 -13.14
CA SER A 10 9.90 -2.73 -14.44
C SER A 10 9.86 -4.25 -14.39
N PHE A 11 8.87 -4.88 -15.00
CA PHE A 11 8.72 -6.33 -15.07
C PHE A 11 8.19 -6.78 -16.44
N ARG A 12 8.30 -8.09 -16.73
CA ARG A 12 7.73 -8.68 -17.95
C ARG A 12 6.42 -9.40 -17.63
N LEU A 13 5.43 -9.26 -18.51
CA LEU A 13 4.18 -10.04 -18.44
C LEU A 13 4.41 -11.46 -18.97
N VAL A 14 3.73 -12.44 -18.39
CA VAL A 14 3.71 -13.81 -18.93
C VAL A 14 2.68 -13.91 -20.06
N LEU A 15 2.86 -14.89 -20.94
CA LEU A 15 1.88 -15.22 -21.97
C LEU A 15 0.55 -15.62 -21.33
N HIS A 16 -0.56 -15.10 -21.87
CA HIS A 16 -1.94 -15.31 -21.41
C HIS A 16 -2.33 -14.65 -20.07
N GLU A 17 -1.47 -13.82 -19.49
CA GLU A 17 -1.83 -13.00 -18.33
C GLU A 17 -2.45 -11.66 -18.76
N THR A 18 -3.34 -11.14 -17.93
CA THR A 18 -3.83 -9.76 -18.06
C THR A 18 -2.83 -8.80 -17.43
N LEU A 19 -2.97 -7.50 -17.72
CA LEU A 19 -2.15 -6.48 -17.06
C LEU A 19 -2.32 -6.52 -15.53
N LEU A 20 -3.55 -6.77 -15.07
CA LEU A 20 -3.86 -6.85 -13.64
C LEU A 20 -3.08 -7.99 -12.96
N ASP A 21 -3.02 -9.17 -13.56
CA ASP A 21 -2.29 -10.32 -13.00
C ASP A 21 -0.80 -10.00 -12.81
N GLY A 22 -0.20 -9.30 -13.79
CA GLY A 22 1.18 -8.84 -13.70
C GLY A 22 1.40 -7.80 -12.59
N LEU A 23 0.46 -6.88 -12.40
CA LEU A 23 0.50 -5.86 -11.35
C LEU A 23 0.32 -6.47 -9.95
N GLU A 24 -0.60 -7.43 -9.80
CA GLU A 24 -0.81 -8.18 -8.55
C GLU A 24 0.44 -8.98 -8.18
N ARG A 25 1.04 -9.70 -9.14
CA ARG A 25 2.26 -10.51 -8.93
C ARG A 25 3.44 -9.67 -8.46
N THR A 26 3.54 -8.43 -8.94
CA THR A 26 4.61 -7.51 -8.56
C THR A 26 4.30 -6.71 -7.29
N GLY A 27 3.08 -6.83 -6.74
CA GLY A 27 2.69 -6.18 -5.50
C GLY A 27 2.29 -4.72 -5.65
N HIS A 28 1.84 -4.32 -6.85
CA HIS A 28 1.31 -2.97 -7.08
C HIS A 28 -0.07 -2.80 -6.44
N GLU A 29 -0.33 -1.58 -5.97
CA GLU A 29 -1.62 -1.17 -5.43
C GLU A 29 -2.57 -0.87 -6.59
N VAL A 30 -3.47 -1.82 -6.88
CA VAL A 30 -4.53 -1.67 -7.88
C VAL A 30 -5.84 -2.12 -7.25
N GLU A 31 -6.84 -1.24 -7.28
CA GLU A 31 -8.18 -1.58 -6.82
C GLU A 31 -8.92 -2.36 -7.90
N TYR A 32 -9.56 -3.48 -7.57
CA TYR A 32 -10.37 -4.22 -8.53
C TYR A 32 -11.56 -4.87 -7.84
N GLN A 33 -12.62 -5.16 -8.61
CA GLN A 33 -13.76 -5.92 -8.11
C GLN A 33 -14.27 -6.95 -9.11
N CYS A 34 -14.51 -6.52 -10.34
CA CYS A 34 -15.25 -7.32 -11.31
C CYS A 34 -14.39 -8.25 -12.18
N ARG A 35 -13.12 -7.92 -12.38
CA ARG A 35 -12.17 -8.59 -13.30
C ARG A 35 -12.67 -8.79 -14.75
N SER A 36 -13.78 -8.17 -15.12
CA SER A 36 -14.46 -8.36 -16.42
C SER A 36 -14.76 -7.03 -17.12
N GLY A 37 -14.16 -5.91 -16.67
CA GLY A 37 -14.28 -4.62 -17.35
C GLY A 37 -15.65 -3.90 -17.26
N TYR A 38 -16.59 -4.35 -16.41
CA TYR A 38 -17.91 -3.71 -16.27
C TYR A 38 -17.99 -2.67 -15.12
N CYS A 39 -17.17 -2.81 -14.08
CA CYS A 39 -17.25 -1.96 -12.89
C CYS A 39 -16.38 -0.69 -12.97
N GLY A 40 -15.33 -0.70 -13.78
CA GLY A 40 -14.40 0.43 -13.89
C GLY A 40 -13.61 0.76 -12.62
N MET A 41 -13.55 -0.11 -11.61
CA MET A 41 -12.73 0.11 -10.41
C MET A 41 -11.23 -0.04 -10.71
N CYS A 42 -10.89 -0.90 -11.69
CA CYS A 42 -9.51 -1.23 -12.04
C CYS A 42 -8.75 -0.10 -12.77
N ARG A 43 -9.31 1.10 -12.93
CA ARG A 43 -8.74 2.18 -13.75
C ARG A 43 -7.33 2.55 -13.31
N VAL A 44 -6.44 2.61 -14.29
CA VAL A 44 -5.04 3.04 -14.14
C VAL A 44 -4.69 3.97 -15.29
N LYS A 45 -3.87 5.00 -15.03
CA LYS A 45 -3.40 5.89 -16.10
C LYS A 45 -2.30 5.23 -16.93
N LEU A 46 -2.46 5.30 -18.25
CA LEU A 46 -1.46 4.85 -19.22
C LEU A 46 -0.60 6.05 -19.62
N LEU A 47 0.68 6.01 -19.25
CA LEU A 47 1.63 7.09 -19.54
C LEU A 47 2.24 6.93 -20.93
N HIS A 48 2.47 5.69 -21.38
CA HIS A 48 3.08 5.41 -22.67
C HIS A 48 2.69 4.01 -23.19
N GLY A 49 2.59 3.91 -24.52
CA GLY A 49 2.31 2.67 -25.25
C GLY A 49 0.82 2.43 -25.45
N ASP A 50 0.48 1.27 -26.01
CA ASP A 50 -0.88 0.92 -26.39
C ASP A 50 -1.27 -0.46 -25.89
N VAL A 51 -2.55 -0.60 -25.51
CA VAL A 51 -3.16 -1.85 -25.07
C VAL A 51 -4.31 -2.25 -25.97
N ARG A 52 -4.55 -3.56 -26.08
CA ARG A 52 -5.71 -4.11 -26.78
C ARG A 52 -6.67 -4.74 -25.77
N TYR A 53 -7.96 -4.52 -25.98
CA TYR A 53 -9.00 -5.23 -25.27
C TYR A 53 -9.40 -6.48 -26.07
N LEU A 54 -9.42 -7.64 -25.42
CA LEU A 54 -9.98 -8.86 -26.04
C LEU A 54 -11.50 -8.76 -26.14
N GLU A 55 -12.11 -8.22 -25.10
CA GLU A 55 -13.54 -7.90 -25.03
C GLU A 55 -13.70 -6.42 -24.69
N PRO A 56 -14.53 -5.66 -25.43
CA PRO A 56 -14.71 -4.25 -25.18
C PRO A 56 -15.37 -4.02 -23.82
N PRO A 57 -14.77 -3.20 -22.93
CA PRO A 57 -15.35 -2.91 -21.63
C PRO A 57 -16.64 -2.09 -21.75
N LEU A 58 -17.59 -2.35 -20.84
CA LEU A 58 -18.82 -1.56 -20.73
C LEU A 58 -18.63 -0.26 -19.94
N ALA A 59 -17.56 -0.20 -19.14
CA ALA A 59 -17.22 0.99 -18.37
C ALA A 59 -16.64 2.08 -19.28
N PHE A 60 -16.97 3.33 -19.00
CA PHE A 60 -16.36 4.48 -19.65
C PHE A 60 -14.91 4.66 -19.15
N VAL A 61 -13.96 4.72 -20.08
CA VAL A 61 -12.53 4.89 -19.80
C VAL A 61 -12.01 6.06 -20.63
N ALA A 62 -11.19 6.93 -20.04
CA ALA A 62 -10.53 8.02 -20.76
C ALA A 62 -9.43 7.49 -21.70
N TYR A 63 -8.96 8.30 -22.64
CA TYR A 63 -7.90 7.92 -23.57
C TYR A 63 -6.56 7.67 -22.86
N ASP A 64 -6.34 8.39 -21.77
CA ASP A 64 -5.18 8.36 -20.89
C ASP A 64 -5.35 7.38 -19.71
N GLU A 65 -6.43 6.60 -19.70
CA GLU A 65 -6.71 5.55 -18.72
C GLU A 65 -6.96 4.20 -19.40
N VAL A 66 -6.69 3.12 -18.68
CA VAL A 66 -6.94 1.76 -19.14
C VAL A 66 -7.49 0.88 -18.02
N LEU A 67 -8.18 -0.19 -18.43
CA LEU A 67 -8.67 -1.22 -17.52
C LEU A 67 -7.73 -2.43 -17.54
N PRO A 68 -6.77 -2.54 -16.60
CA PRO A 68 -5.80 -3.63 -16.51
C PRO A 68 -6.44 -5.01 -16.39
N CYS A 69 -7.69 -5.06 -15.90
CA CYS A 69 -8.41 -6.30 -15.69
C CYS A 69 -8.88 -7.02 -16.96
N CYS A 70 -8.96 -6.33 -18.12
CA CYS A 70 -9.38 -6.94 -19.38
C CYS A 70 -8.52 -6.53 -20.59
N CYS A 71 -7.43 -5.81 -20.36
CA CYS A 71 -6.52 -5.38 -21.41
C CYS A 71 -5.28 -6.29 -21.49
N VAL A 72 -4.76 -6.41 -22.71
CA VAL A 72 -3.52 -7.11 -23.03
C VAL A 72 -2.58 -6.09 -23.69
N PRO A 73 -1.35 -5.92 -23.18
CA PRO A 73 -0.37 -5.01 -23.77
C PRO A 73 0.11 -5.52 -25.14
N ILE A 74 0.05 -4.66 -26.17
CA ILE A 74 0.53 -5.00 -27.53
C ILE A 74 2.04 -4.79 -27.64
N ALA A 75 2.55 -3.80 -26.93
CA ALA A 75 3.95 -3.40 -26.89
C ALA A 75 4.38 -3.09 -25.45
N ASP A 76 5.60 -2.59 -25.28
CA ASP A 76 6.08 -2.14 -23.98
C ASP A 76 5.32 -0.88 -23.56
N ILE A 77 4.79 -0.91 -22.33
CA ILE A 77 3.92 0.14 -21.81
C ILE A 77 4.41 0.67 -20.47
N THR A 78 4.02 1.90 -20.19
CA THR A 78 4.30 2.57 -18.93
C THR A 78 2.98 2.96 -18.26
N VAL A 79 2.78 2.55 -17.02
CA VAL A 79 1.55 2.80 -16.26
C VAL A 79 1.83 3.52 -14.94
N ASP A 80 0.89 4.37 -14.54
CA ASP A 80 0.92 5.06 -13.26
C ASP A 80 0.34 4.16 -12.15
N CYS A 81 1.18 3.24 -11.67
CA CYS A 81 0.89 2.40 -10.50
C CYS A 81 2.04 2.47 -9.51
N ARG A 82 1.70 2.36 -8.22
CA ARG A 82 2.66 2.34 -7.10
C ARG A 82 2.71 0.96 -6.45
N LEU A 83 3.86 0.62 -5.88
CA LEU A 83 4.03 -0.58 -5.07
C LEU A 83 3.44 -0.38 -3.67
N LEU A 84 2.68 -1.39 -3.21
CA LEU A 84 2.21 -1.45 -1.83
C LEU A 84 3.41 -1.46 -0.87
N ALA A 85 3.36 -0.64 0.18
CA ALA A 85 4.46 -0.49 1.15
C ALA A 85 4.88 -1.81 1.82
N LYS A 86 3.96 -2.79 1.90
CA LYS A 86 4.22 -4.15 2.40
C LYS A 86 5.30 -4.88 1.57
N PHE A 87 5.35 -4.62 0.27
CA PHE A 87 6.37 -5.19 -0.64
C PHE A 87 7.68 -4.40 -0.65
N LYS A 88 7.70 -3.14 -0.21
CA LYS A 88 8.94 -2.35 -0.05
C LYS A 88 9.80 -2.84 1.12
N ALA A 89 9.22 -3.54 2.10
CA ALA A 89 9.88 -3.91 3.35
C ALA A 89 10.40 -5.36 3.41
N SER A 90 10.04 -6.24 2.46
CA SER A 90 10.32 -7.69 2.54
C SER A 90 11.77 -8.11 2.31
N GLN A 91 12.73 -7.18 2.19
CA GLN A 91 14.15 -7.48 2.36
C GLN A 91 14.64 -7.45 3.82
N ARG A 92 13.76 -7.25 4.82
CA ARG A 92 14.11 -7.44 6.23
C ARG A 92 13.05 -8.27 6.93
N SER A 93 13.52 -9.24 7.72
CA SER A 93 12.80 -10.17 8.60
C SER A 93 11.95 -11.27 7.95
N GLN A 94 12.61 -12.31 7.45
CA GLN A 94 12.26 -13.65 7.92
C GLN A 94 12.77 -13.74 9.36
N ASP A 95 11.89 -13.50 10.32
CA ASP A 95 11.94 -14.01 11.70
C ASP A 95 10.53 -13.83 12.29
N MET A 96 9.56 -14.50 11.66
CA MET A 96 8.21 -14.66 12.23
C MET A 96 7.88 -16.16 12.30
N PHE A 97 8.82 -16.94 12.85
CA PHE A 97 8.45 -18.18 13.52
C PHE A 97 8.05 -17.80 14.94
N ALA A 98 6.76 -17.59 15.17
CA ALA A 98 6.21 -17.76 16.51
C ALA A 98 6.21 -19.28 16.76
N PRO A 99 7.01 -19.83 17.70
CA PRO A 99 6.80 -21.20 18.10
C PRO A 99 5.42 -21.26 18.76
N GLN A 100 4.58 -22.17 18.28
CA GLN A 100 3.40 -22.63 19.00
C GLN A 100 3.89 -23.38 20.26
N GLY A 101 4.37 -22.62 21.23
CA GLY A 101 4.74 -23.07 22.55
C GLY A 101 3.47 -23.23 23.36
N LEU A 102 3.00 -24.48 23.43
CA LEU A 102 2.44 -25.11 24.63
C LEU A 102 1.40 -24.27 25.41
N LEU A 103 0.13 -24.45 25.07
CA LEU A 103 -0.95 -24.40 26.06
C LEU A 103 -1.50 -25.82 26.23
N PHE A 104 -0.79 -26.61 27.04
CA PHE A 104 -1.31 -27.80 27.69
C PHE A 104 -0.92 -27.76 29.17
N SER A 105 -1.94 -27.95 30.02
CA SER A 105 -1.95 -28.30 31.45
C SER A 105 -1.83 -27.20 32.50
N ASP A 106 -3.02 -26.82 32.99
CA ASP A 106 -3.54 -26.84 34.39
C ASP A 106 -2.70 -26.41 35.61
N ASP A 107 -3.42 -25.69 36.48
CA ASP A 107 -3.28 -25.57 37.95
C ASP A 107 -2.02 -24.88 38.54
N GLU A 108 -2.18 -23.61 38.96
CA GLU A 108 -2.04 -23.26 40.39
C GLU A 108 -2.38 -21.78 40.71
N LEU A 109 -3.49 -21.63 41.45
CA LEU A 109 -3.60 -20.88 42.71
C LEU A 109 -3.17 -19.39 42.82
N MET A 110 -4.19 -18.54 42.98
CA MET A 110 -4.14 -17.25 43.71
C MET A 110 -3.68 -17.43 45.16
N PRO A 111 -2.92 -16.49 45.79
CA PRO A 111 -3.58 -15.46 46.60
C PRO A 111 -2.87 -14.09 46.78
N LYS A 112 -3.72 -13.04 46.86
CA LYS A 112 -3.75 -11.82 47.71
C LYS A 112 -2.46 -11.20 48.28
N SER A 113 -2.28 -9.88 48.04
CA SER A 113 -2.06 -8.82 49.06
C SER A 113 -1.68 -7.49 48.39
N GLN A 114 -2.58 -6.51 48.33
CA GLN A 114 -2.55 -5.27 49.14
C GLN A 114 -1.16 -4.73 49.51
N GLN A 115 -0.78 -3.56 48.97
CA GLN A 115 -0.32 -2.45 49.82
C GLN A 115 -0.38 -1.07 49.14
N LYS A 116 -0.96 -0.14 49.91
CA LYS A 116 -1.06 1.30 49.69
C LYS A 116 0.25 1.98 50.09
N THR A 117 0.55 3.12 49.48
CA THR A 117 1.18 4.37 50.00
C THR A 117 1.83 5.06 48.79
N GLY A 118 1.67 6.34 48.49
CA GLY A 118 1.43 7.48 49.36
C GLY A 118 2.72 8.31 49.47
N ILE A 119 3.18 8.94 48.38
CA ILE A 119 4.16 10.03 48.46
C ILE A 119 3.63 11.28 47.74
N LYS A 120 3.63 12.34 48.55
CA LYS A 120 3.07 13.67 48.39
C LYS A 120 4.16 14.64 47.94
N LYS A 121 3.75 15.64 47.14
CA LYS A 121 4.32 17.01 46.99
C LYS A 121 5.64 17.07 46.18
N ARG A 122 5.93 18.07 45.34
CA ARG A 122 5.81 19.54 45.41
C ARG A 122 5.87 20.10 43.97
N SER A 123 4.99 21.00 43.52
CA SER A 123 5.15 22.48 43.51
C SER A 123 6.53 22.94 42.99
N ARG A 124 6.73 23.70 41.91
CA ARG A 124 6.25 25.05 41.54
C ARG A 124 6.70 25.32 40.08
N SER A 125 5.85 25.87 39.22
CA SER A 125 5.91 27.25 38.69
C SER A 125 7.31 27.72 38.26
N VAL A 126 7.49 28.08 36.97
CA VAL A 126 7.91 29.43 36.55
C VAL A 126 7.53 29.65 35.07
N ARG A 127 6.85 30.78 34.83
CA ARG A 127 6.53 31.42 33.55
C ARG A 127 7.78 31.92 32.82
N ARG A 128 7.68 32.10 31.49
CA ARG A 128 8.05 33.30 30.69
C ARG A 128 7.86 32.92 29.21
N LYS A 129 6.85 33.38 28.47
CA LYS A 129 6.52 34.73 27.92
C LYS A 129 7.60 35.28 26.96
N GLY A 130 7.18 35.54 25.72
CA GLY A 130 7.86 36.22 24.61
C GLY A 130 7.45 35.51 23.31
N ASP A 131 6.43 35.88 22.53
CA ASP A 131 5.89 37.18 22.10
C ASP A 131 6.88 38.05 21.32
N LYS A 132 6.40 38.53 20.16
CA LYS A 132 6.94 39.61 19.30
C LYS A 132 8.14 39.24 18.42
N SER A 133 8.24 39.56 17.13
CA SER A 133 7.47 40.40 16.19
C SER A 133 7.93 40.00 14.77
N ARG A 134 7.07 39.96 13.74
CA ARG A 134 6.92 41.00 12.70
C ARG A 134 8.15 41.89 12.47
N ASN A 135 8.81 41.72 11.33
CA ASN A 135 9.41 42.74 10.45
C ASN A 135 10.18 42.03 9.33
N LEU A 136 10.37 42.49 8.10
CA LEU A 136 10.10 43.75 7.37
C LEU A 136 10.35 43.34 5.90
N GLU A 137 9.40 43.54 4.99
CA GLU A 137 9.50 44.43 3.82
C GLU A 137 10.43 44.06 2.64
N LEU A 138 9.86 44.35 1.47
CA LEU A 138 10.46 44.88 0.25
C LEU A 138 11.72 44.19 -0.27
N PHE A 139 11.54 43.38 -1.32
CA PHE A 139 12.10 43.66 -2.65
C PHE A 139 11.14 43.14 -3.72
#